data_AF-A0A3B8ZHW1-F1
#
_entry.id   AF-A0A3B8ZHW1-F1
#
_cell.length_a   1.000
_cell.length_b   1.000
_cell.length_c   1.000
_cell.angle_alpha   90.00
_cell.angle_beta   90.00
_cell.angle_gamma   90.00
#
_symmetry.space_group_name_H-M   'P 1'
#
loop_
_entity.id
_entity.type
_entity.pdbx_description
1 polymer ?
#
loop_
_entity_poly.entity_id
_entity_poly.type
_entity_poly.pdbx_seq_one_letter_code
_entity_poly.pdbx_strand_id
1 'polypeptide(L)'
;MDLANDQTRGPGGWLERYRFRRQERIADRAQPNALLRTAAYRCGRIMTQDGRLVHVQGRWWPYQGNWLRVLVDQHWGTGRGDWCQLYYHQPLGSRQFLSLSYVHTGEHASLSTLYVAMLALDQIASLRGNLALVCHVTNGRISDRLMQRWGWQSHCLHWRGRHFIKRFYGHYPIISPHWRSRLQIDNEAPASS
;
A
#
# COMPACT_ATOMS: atom_id res chain seq x y z
N MET A 1 7.35 51.11 -32.88
CA MET A 1 8.67 51.17 -32.24
C MET A 1 8.40 51.48 -30.78
N ASP A 2 8.54 50.59 -29.80
CA ASP A 2 9.26 49.32 -29.76
C ASP A 2 8.55 48.26 -28.90
N LEU A 3 8.63 47.04 -29.40
CA LEU A 3 8.35 45.77 -28.73
C LEU A 3 9.63 45.33 -28.00
N ALA A 4 9.56 45.07 -26.70
CA ALA A 4 10.45 44.19 -25.89
C ALA A 4 10.08 44.44 -24.40
N ASN A 5 9.95 43.49 -23.48
CA ASN A 5 10.43 42.11 -23.41
C ASN A 5 9.64 41.36 -22.31
N ASP A 6 8.58 40.62 -22.64
CA ASP A 6 7.94 39.64 -21.75
C ASP A 6 8.52 38.25 -22.07
N GLN A 7 9.71 37.98 -21.53
CA GLN A 7 10.40 36.69 -21.62
C GLN A 7 10.69 36.12 -20.22
N THR A 8 9.65 35.66 -19.52
CA THR A 8 9.80 34.63 -18.48
C THR A 8 8.74 33.53 -18.60
N ARG A 9 8.50 33.04 -19.83
CA ARG A 9 7.78 31.79 -20.10
C ARG A 9 8.75 30.65 -20.36
N GLY A 10 9.41 30.17 -19.30
CA GLY A 10 10.12 28.90 -19.34
C GLY A 10 9.13 27.71 -19.28
N PRO A 11 9.38 26.59 -19.99
CA PRO A 11 8.49 25.42 -20.03
C PRO A 11 8.47 24.57 -18.72
N GLY A 12 8.94 25.11 -17.59
CA GLY A 12 9.02 24.42 -16.30
C GLY A 12 7.88 24.71 -15.31
N GLY A 13 7.13 25.81 -15.49
CA GLY A 13 6.19 26.32 -14.47
C GLY A 13 4.88 25.53 -14.29
N TRP A 14 4.54 24.64 -15.22
CA TRP A 14 3.37 23.74 -15.12
C TRP A 14 3.71 22.41 -14.45
N LEU A 15 4.98 21.99 -14.48
CA LEU A 15 5.46 20.75 -13.85
C LEU A 15 5.73 20.93 -12.35
N GLU A 16 6.23 22.09 -11.92
CA GLU A 16 6.37 22.40 -10.49
C GLU A 16 5.02 22.59 -9.80
N ARG A 17 4.04 23.21 -10.47
CA ARG A 17 2.66 23.28 -9.97
C ARG A 17 1.96 21.91 -9.92
N TYR A 18 2.40 20.92 -10.71
CA TYR A 18 1.93 19.53 -10.60
C TYR A 18 2.66 18.76 -9.48
N ARG A 19 3.93 19.05 -9.22
CA ARG A 19 4.72 18.49 -8.11
C ARG A 19 4.20 18.95 -6.74
N PHE A 20 3.86 20.24 -6.60
CA PHE A 20 3.37 20.80 -5.34
C PHE A 20 1.90 20.43 -5.05
N ARG A 21 1.02 20.48 -6.07
CA ARG A 21 -0.43 20.26 -5.91
C ARG A 21 -0.83 18.79 -5.70
N ARG A 22 0.10 17.85 -5.84
CA ARG A 22 -0.12 16.41 -5.55
C ARG A 22 0.38 16.00 -4.16
N GLN A 23 1.38 16.69 -3.61
CA GLN A 23 1.81 16.52 -2.21
C GLN A 23 0.78 17.11 -1.24
N GLU A 24 0.17 18.25 -1.56
CA GLU A 24 -0.85 18.90 -0.69
C GLU A 24 -2.19 18.17 -0.61
N ARG A 25 -2.48 17.22 -1.52
CA ARG A 25 -3.71 16.42 -1.48
C ARG A 25 -3.54 15.05 -0.81
N ILE A 26 -2.38 14.78 -0.22
CA ILE A 26 -2.04 13.53 0.48
C ILE A 26 -2.06 13.71 2.01
N ALA A 27 -2.24 14.94 2.49
CA ALA A 27 -2.49 15.24 3.91
C ALA A 27 -3.97 15.12 4.32
N ASP A 28 -4.78 14.35 3.57
CA ASP A 28 -6.10 13.98 4.07
C ASP A 28 -5.84 12.92 5.15
N ARG A 29 -5.96 13.33 6.42
CA ARG A 29 -5.78 12.49 7.62
C ARG A 29 -6.37 11.11 7.36
N ALA A 30 -5.62 10.05 7.68
CA ALA A 30 -6.18 8.71 7.65
C ALA A 30 -7.43 8.75 8.57
N GLN A 31 -8.61 8.67 7.97
CA GLN A 31 -9.82 8.65 8.76
C GLN A 31 -9.77 7.35 9.57
N PRO A 32 -10.05 7.37 10.89
CA PRO A 32 -9.98 6.16 11.72
C PRO A 32 -10.86 5.02 11.17
N ASN A 33 -11.91 5.36 10.41
CA ASN A 33 -12.81 4.43 9.74
C ASN A 33 -12.43 4.08 8.28
N ALA A 34 -11.30 4.54 7.77
CA ALA A 34 -10.89 4.30 6.39
C ALA A 34 -10.65 2.80 6.11
N LEU A 35 -10.07 2.07 7.08
CA LEU A 35 -9.88 0.63 6.96
C LEU A 35 -11.21 -0.12 6.89
N LEU A 36 -12.17 0.24 7.77
CA LEU A 36 -13.52 -0.33 7.79
C LEU A 36 -14.27 -0.09 6.47
N ARG A 37 -14.25 1.15 5.96
CA ARG A 37 -14.88 1.48 4.67
C ARG A 37 -14.21 0.75 3.51
N THR A 38 -12.89 0.61 3.55
CA THR A 38 -12.13 -0.04 2.48
C THR A 38 -12.32 -1.56 2.49
N ALA A 39 -12.56 -2.17 3.65
CA ALA A 39 -12.90 -3.59 3.78
C ALA A 39 -14.22 -3.96 3.07
N ALA A 40 -15.12 -3.00 2.82
CA ALA A 40 -16.30 -3.25 1.99
C ALA A 40 -15.93 -3.46 0.50
N TYR A 41 -14.81 -2.91 0.03
CA TYR A 41 -14.40 -2.99 -1.37
C TYR A 41 -13.53 -4.20 -1.65
N ARG A 42 -13.73 -4.80 -2.82
CA ARG A 42 -12.99 -5.99 -3.27
C ARG A 42 -11.54 -5.71 -3.61
N CYS A 43 -11.25 -4.49 -4.04
CA CYS A 43 -9.91 -4.04 -4.36
C CYS A 43 -9.60 -2.78 -3.56
N GLY A 44 -8.32 -2.53 -3.31
CA GLY A 44 -7.94 -1.33 -2.59
C GLY A 44 -6.47 -0.99 -2.73
N ARG A 45 -6.16 0.22 -2.31
CA ARG A 45 -4.81 0.76 -2.23
C ARG A 45 -4.57 1.28 -0.83
N ILE A 46 -3.46 0.85 -0.24
CA ILE A 46 -2.95 1.33 1.04
C ILE A 46 -1.76 2.24 0.75
N MET A 47 -1.73 3.41 1.35
CA MET A 47 -0.61 4.36 1.31
C MET A 47 -0.09 4.56 2.73
N THR A 48 1.22 4.42 2.87
CA THR A 48 1.96 4.66 4.11
C THR A 48 3.10 5.62 3.84
N GLN A 49 3.43 6.44 4.82
CA GLN A 49 4.52 7.40 4.77
C GLN A 49 5.10 7.59 6.16
N ASP A 50 6.42 7.73 6.25
CA ASP A 50 7.18 7.98 7.48
C ASP A 50 6.81 7.00 8.62
N GLY A 51 6.63 5.73 8.27
CA GLY A 51 6.27 4.66 9.20
C GLY A 51 4.85 4.78 9.77
N ARG A 52 3.94 5.48 9.08
CA ARG A 52 2.53 5.66 9.48
C ARG A 52 1.59 5.39 8.30
N LEU A 53 0.37 4.96 8.62
CA LEU A 53 -0.71 4.87 7.65
C LEU A 53 -1.18 6.27 7.30
N VAL A 54 -1.21 6.60 6.02
CA VAL A 54 -1.66 7.92 5.53
C VAL A 54 -3.05 7.81 4.95
N HIS A 55 -3.28 6.83 4.09
CA HIS A 55 -4.54 6.75 3.36
C HIS A 55 -4.85 5.31 2.93
N VAL A 56 -6.13 4.97 2.98
CA VAL A 56 -6.64 3.70 2.46
C VAL A 56 -7.79 4.00 1.53
N GLN A 57 -7.69 3.54 0.29
CA GLN A 57 -8.66 3.81 -0.76
C GLN A 57 -9.27 2.51 -1.28
N GLY A 58 -10.58 2.37 -1.15
CA GLY A 58 -11.35 1.31 -1.78
C GLY A 58 -11.45 1.54 -3.28
N ARG A 59 -11.29 0.49 -4.08
CA ARG A 59 -11.47 0.51 -5.53
C ARG A 59 -12.44 -0.58 -5.96
N TRP A 60 -13.30 -0.21 -6.91
CA TRP A 60 -14.23 -1.14 -7.54
C TRP A 60 -13.52 -2.08 -8.51
N TRP A 61 -12.48 -1.60 -9.21
CA TRP A 61 -11.78 -2.38 -10.23
C TRP A 61 -10.42 -2.88 -9.74
N PRO A 62 -10.06 -4.15 -10.05
CA PRO A 62 -8.72 -4.66 -9.79
C PRO A 62 -7.72 -3.79 -10.53
N TYR A 63 -6.54 -3.62 -9.95
CA TYR A 63 -5.49 -2.83 -10.59
C TYR A 63 -5.09 -3.50 -11.91
N GLN A 64 -5.65 -3.00 -13.01
CA GLN A 64 -5.17 -3.26 -14.36
C GLN A 64 -3.84 -2.53 -14.45
N GLY A 65 -2.76 -3.27 -14.23
CA GLY A 65 -1.40 -2.75 -14.31
C GLY A 65 -1.15 -2.27 -15.73
N ASN A 66 -1.42 -1.01 -16.00
CA ASN A 66 -0.93 -0.38 -17.20
C ASN A 66 0.59 -0.27 -17.00
N TRP A 67 1.36 -1.07 -17.73
CA TRP A 67 2.83 -1.06 -17.74
C TRP A 67 3.38 0.37 -17.94
N LEU A 68 2.66 1.21 -18.70
CA LEU A 68 2.97 2.64 -18.86
C LEU A 68 2.96 3.40 -17.52
N ARG A 69 2.10 3.01 -16.57
CA ARG A 69 2.03 3.62 -15.24
C ARG A 69 3.15 3.13 -14.32
N VAL A 70 3.59 1.88 -14.47
CA VAL A 70 4.77 1.35 -13.77
C VAL A 70 6.04 2.02 -14.27
N LEU A 71 6.16 2.20 -15.59
CA LEU A 71 7.23 3.00 -16.20
C LEU A 71 7.15 4.45 -15.75
N VAL A 72 5.97 5.04 -15.71
CA VAL A 72 5.80 6.43 -15.26
C VAL A 72 6.16 6.59 -13.78
N ASP A 73 5.75 5.66 -12.92
CA ASP A 73 6.09 5.67 -11.50
C ASP A 73 7.59 5.36 -11.28
N GLN A 74 8.21 4.52 -12.11
CA GLN A 74 9.67 4.30 -12.09
C GLN A 74 10.47 5.50 -12.61
N HIS A 75 9.98 6.23 -13.61
CA HIS A 75 10.69 7.37 -14.23
C HIS A 75 10.40 8.72 -13.55
N TRP A 76 9.20 8.91 -12.98
CA TRP A 76 8.74 10.20 -12.44
C TRP A 76 8.23 10.13 -10.99
N GLY A 77 8.22 8.95 -10.37
CA GLY A 77 7.75 8.73 -9.00
C GLY A 77 8.81 8.89 -7.90
N THR A 78 10.02 9.33 -8.19
CA THR A 78 11.05 9.66 -7.18
C THR A 78 10.71 10.95 -6.43
N GLY A 79 9.57 10.96 -5.74
CA GLY A 79 9.41 11.82 -4.57
C GLY A 79 10.43 11.35 -3.54
N ARG A 80 11.47 12.16 -3.30
CA ARG A 80 12.36 11.99 -2.14
C ARG A 80 11.50 11.91 -0.89
N GLY A 81 11.45 10.74 -0.25
CA GLY A 81 10.66 10.53 0.95
C GLY A 81 10.46 9.06 1.29
N ASP A 82 10.16 8.80 2.54
CA ASP A 82 9.82 7.48 3.05
C ASP A 82 8.33 7.20 2.83
N TRP A 83 7.98 6.60 1.69
CA TRP A 83 6.59 6.24 1.39
C TRP A 83 6.48 4.86 0.74
N CYS A 84 5.34 4.21 0.94
CA CYS A 84 5.01 2.90 0.38
C CYS A 84 3.52 2.83 0.00
N GLN A 85 3.26 2.37 -1.21
CA GLN A 85 1.94 2.05 -1.76
C GLN A 85 1.79 0.54 -1.94
N LEU A 86 0.69 0.00 -1.43
CA LEU A 86 0.35 -1.40 -1.54
C LEU A 86 -1.01 -1.54 -2.24
N TYR A 87 -1.07 -2.39 -3.25
CA TYR A 87 -2.28 -2.68 -4.01
C TYR A 87 -2.72 -4.11 -3.76
N TYR A 88 -3.99 -4.27 -3.37
CA TYR A 88 -4.57 -5.57 -3.12
C TYR A 88 -5.89 -5.75 -3.87
N HIS A 89 -6.24 -6.99 -4.14
CA HIS A 89 -7.54 -7.36 -4.68
C HIS A 89 -7.98 -8.72 -4.16
N GLN A 90 -9.29 -8.93 -4.15
CA GLN A 90 -9.92 -10.19 -3.77
C GLN A 90 -10.46 -10.87 -5.04
N PRO A 91 -9.93 -12.06 -5.41
CA PRO A 91 -10.39 -12.77 -6.59
C PRO A 91 -11.88 -13.16 -6.48
N LEU A 92 -12.58 -13.17 -7.62
CA LEU A 92 -14.02 -13.48 -7.73
C LEU A 92 -14.35 -14.88 -7.19
N GLY A 93 -13.56 -15.88 -7.56
CA GLY A 93 -13.80 -17.29 -7.24
C GLY A 93 -13.32 -17.73 -5.86
N SER A 94 -12.49 -16.93 -5.18
CA SER A 94 -11.84 -17.34 -3.93
C SER A 94 -11.92 -16.23 -2.89
N ARG A 95 -13.15 -15.95 -2.41
CA ARG A 95 -13.43 -14.85 -1.46
C ARG A 95 -12.69 -15.00 -0.12
N GLN A 96 -12.28 -16.21 0.24
CA GLN A 96 -11.53 -16.46 1.47
C GLN A 96 -10.07 -15.99 1.39
N PHE A 97 -9.58 -15.60 0.20
CA PHE A 97 -8.19 -15.20 -0.05
C PHE A 97 -8.13 -13.73 -0.45
N LEU A 98 -7.10 -13.04 0.03
CA LEU A 98 -6.76 -11.68 -0.42
C LEU A 98 -5.41 -11.71 -1.12
N SER A 99 -5.36 -11.17 -2.33
CA SER A 99 -4.15 -11.17 -3.16
C SER A 99 -3.47 -9.81 -3.12
N LEU A 100 -2.20 -9.81 -2.75
CA LEU A 100 -1.31 -8.67 -2.84
C LEU A 100 -0.67 -8.68 -4.23
N SER A 101 -1.05 -7.70 -5.06
CA SER A 101 -0.63 -7.64 -6.46
C SER A 101 0.63 -6.84 -6.68
N TYR A 102 0.74 -5.71 -6.00
CA TYR A 102 1.79 -4.75 -6.30
C TYR A 102 2.16 -3.95 -5.07
N VAL A 103 3.46 -3.84 -4.83
CA VAL A 103 4.04 -2.98 -3.81
C VAL A 103 4.98 -2.02 -4.51
N HIS A 104 4.80 -0.75 -4.22
CA HIS A 104 5.62 0.32 -4.74
C HIS A 104 6.16 1.15 -3.58
N THR A 105 7.46 1.40 -3.58
CA THR A 105 8.18 2.04 -2.49
C THR A 105 9.01 3.18 -3.03
N GLY A 106 9.07 4.28 -2.29
CA GLY A 106 10.02 5.35 -2.57
C GLY A 106 11.47 4.91 -2.39
N GLU A 107 12.39 5.72 -2.91
CA GLU A 107 13.84 5.46 -2.90
C GLU A 107 14.41 5.29 -1.47
N HIS A 108 13.83 6.01 -0.51
CA HIS A 108 14.22 5.98 0.91
C HIS A 108 13.15 5.34 1.80
N ALA A 109 12.34 4.44 1.25
CA ALA A 109 11.31 3.76 2.04
C ALA A 109 11.94 2.94 3.18
N SER A 110 11.56 3.26 4.42
CA SER A 110 12.02 2.53 5.60
C SER A 110 11.30 1.19 5.69
N LEU A 111 11.96 0.22 6.35
CA LEU A 111 11.33 -1.06 6.65
C LEU A 111 10.07 -0.89 7.49
N SER A 112 10.01 0.16 8.32
CA SER A 112 8.86 0.46 9.17
C SER A 112 7.64 0.86 8.34
N THR A 113 7.81 1.65 7.28
CA THR A 113 6.74 2.08 6.38
C THR A 113 6.17 0.90 5.61
N LEU A 114 7.04 0.05 5.07
CA LEU A 114 6.61 -1.19 4.42
C LEU A 114 5.88 -2.11 5.41
N TYR A 115 6.42 -2.27 6.63
CA TYR A 115 5.80 -3.12 7.64
C TYR A 115 4.42 -2.62 8.07
N VAL A 116 4.24 -1.30 8.25
CA VAL A 116 2.93 -0.70 8.55
C VAL A 116 1.94 -0.94 7.41
N ALA A 117 2.37 -0.88 6.15
CA ALA A 117 1.50 -1.20 5.01
C ALA A 117 1.02 -2.66 5.05
N MET A 118 1.92 -3.58 5.40
CA MET A 118 1.60 -5.00 5.55
C MET A 118 0.67 -5.25 6.75
N LEU A 119 0.88 -4.56 7.88
CA LEU A 119 -0.02 -4.64 9.02
C LEU A 119 -1.42 -4.09 8.70
N ALA A 120 -1.51 -2.99 7.95
CA ALA A 120 -2.79 -2.47 7.47
C ALA A 120 -3.51 -3.50 6.59
N LEU A 121 -2.76 -4.23 5.74
CA LEU A 121 -3.31 -5.32 4.95
C LEU A 121 -3.79 -6.49 5.82
N ASP A 122 -3.04 -6.87 6.85
CA ASP A 122 -3.46 -7.89 7.82
C ASP A 122 -4.76 -7.49 8.52
N GLN A 123 -4.92 -6.21 8.86
CA GLN A 123 -6.14 -5.68 9.48
C GLN A 123 -7.33 -5.72 8.51
N ILE A 124 -7.13 -5.35 7.24
CA ILE A 124 -8.18 -5.51 6.22
C ILE A 124 -8.56 -6.98 6.07
N ALA A 125 -7.60 -7.91 6.11
CA ALA A 125 -7.90 -9.34 6.07
C ALA A 125 -8.71 -9.78 7.30
N SER A 126 -8.38 -9.27 8.49
CA SER A 126 -9.10 -9.52 9.74
C SER A 126 -10.53 -9.03 9.69
N LEU A 127 -10.75 -7.76 9.30
CA LEU A 127 -12.07 -7.15 9.16
C LEU A 127 -12.97 -7.89 8.15
N ARG A 128 -12.36 -8.54 7.16
CA ARG A 128 -13.10 -9.29 6.12
C ARG A 128 -13.26 -10.78 6.42
N GLY A 129 -12.64 -11.29 7.47
CA GLY A 129 -12.67 -12.71 7.79
C GLY A 129 -11.90 -13.58 6.79
N ASN A 130 -10.84 -13.05 6.15
CA ASN A 130 -10.08 -13.79 5.16
C ASN A 130 -9.16 -14.84 5.80
N LEU A 131 -9.15 -16.06 5.24
CA LEU A 131 -8.35 -17.17 5.78
C LEU A 131 -6.87 -17.06 5.43
N ALA A 132 -6.53 -16.40 4.31
CA ALA A 132 -5.14 -16.24 3.90
C ALA A 132 -4.90 -15.02 2.99
N LEU A 133 -3.66 -14.52 3.02
CA LEU A 133 -3.09 -13.61 2.05
C LEU A 133 -2.15 -14.37 1.11
N VAL A 134 -2.16 -14.01 -0.16
CA VAL A 134 -1.23 -14.54 -1.16
C VAL A 134 -0.50 -13.41 -1.86
N CYS A 135 0.77 -13.58 -2.17
CA CYS A 135 1.53 -12.62 -2.96
C CYS A 135 2.61 -13.29 -3.81
N HIS A 136 3.00 -12.62 -4.89
CA HIS A 136 4.15 -13.00 -5.71
C HIS A 136 5.22 -11.91 -5.63
N VAL A 137 6.44 -12.29 -5.25
CA VAL A 137 7.54 -11.34 -5.00
C VAL A 137 8.58 -11.44 -6.11
N THR A 138 8.59 -10.44 -7.00
CA THR A 138 9.57 -10.34 -8.10
C THR A 138 10.82 -9.56 -7.71
N ASN A 139 10.78 -8.74 -6.65
CA ASN A 139 11.89 -7.87 -6.25
C ASN A 139 12.88 -8.57 -5.32
N GLY A 140 14.15 -8.71 -5.74
CA GLY A 140 15.21 -9.36 -4.96
C GLY A 140 15.58 -8.67 -3.64
N ARG A 141 15.20 -7.39 -3.45
CA ARG A 141 15.43 -6.66 -2.18
C ARG A 141 14.60 -7.21 -1.02
N ILE A 142 13.47 -7.85 -1.32
CA ILE A 142 12.64 -8.52 -0.32
C ILE A 142 13.19 -9.95 -0.19
N SER A 143 13.86 -10.21 0.93
CA SER A 143 14.42 -11.53 1.23
C SER A 143 13.37 -12.47 1.82
N ASP A 144 13.55 -13.76 1.60
CA ASP A 144 12.66 -14.79 2.12
C ASP A 144 12.64 -14.80 3.66
N ARG A 145 13.80 -14.53 4.29
CA ARG A 145 13.92 -14.36 5.74
C ARG A 145 13.07 -13.21 6.27
N LEU A 146 13.00 -12.09 5.54
CA LEU A 146 12.16 -10.96 5.93
C LEU A 146 10.67 -11.35 5.86
N MET A 147 10.27 -12.01 4.78
CA MET A 147 8.90 -12.51 4.60
C MET A 147 8.51 -13.48 5.74
N GLN A 148 9.38 -14.45 6.04
CA GLN A 148 9.20 -15.39 7.16
C GLN A 148 9.04 -14.69 8.50
N ARG A 149 9.86 -13.67 8.78
CA ARG A 149 9.74 -12.85 10.00
C ARG A 149 8.38 -12.16 10.12
N TRP A 150 7.74 -11.84 9.01
CA TRP A 150 6.40 -11.24 8.97
C TRP A 150 5.26 -12.27 8.90
N GLY A 151 5.57 -13.55 9.11
CA GLY A 151 4.61 -14.64 9.13
C GLY A 151 4.22 -15.18 7.74
N TRP A 152 4.95 -14.81 6.69
CA TRP A 152 4.73 -15.36 5.35
C TRP A 152 5.52 -16.65 5.17
N GLN A 153 4.89 -17.62 4.52
CA GLN A 153 5.48 -18.89 4.16
C GLN A 153 5.62 -19.00 2.65
N SER A 154 6.73 -19.56 2.18
CA SER A 154 6.88 -19.86 0.76
C SER A 154 5.83 -20.90 0.34
N HIS A 155 5.21 -20.70 -0.82
CA HIS A 155 4.17 -21.54 -1.37
C HIS A 155 4.39 -21.77 -2.87
N CYS A 156 3.64 -22.69 -3.47
CA CYS A 156 3.76 -23.05 -4.90
C CYS A 156 5.22 -23.26 -5.35
N LEU A 157 6.00 -24.04 -4.60
CA LEU A 157 7.43 -24.25 -4.85
C LEU A 157 7.73 -24.83 -6.24
N HIS A 158 6.75 -25.49 -6.85
CA HIS A 158 6.85 -26.06 -8.20
C HIS A 158 6.58 -25.04 -9.31
N TRP A 159 6.12 -23.84 -8.98
CA TRP A 159 5.83 -22.79 -9.94
C TRP A 159 7.00 -21.80 -10.01
N ARG A 160 7.32 -21.35 -11.22
CA ARG A 160 8.35 -20.32 -11.41
C ARG A 160 7.98 -19.05 -10.63
N GLY A 161 8.98 -18.49 -9.96
CA GLY A 161 8.85 -17.27 -9.15
C GLY A 161 8.85 -17.54 -7.65
N ARG A 162 8.68 -16.48 -6.86
CA ARG A 162 8.64 -16.56 -5.39
C ARG A 162 7.24 -16.23 -4.91
N HIS A 163 6.47 -17.27 -4.63
CA HIS A 163 5.10 -17.16 -4.16
C HIS A 163 5.08 -17.33 -2.65
N PHE A 164 4.37 -16.45 -1.96
CA PHE A 164 4.23 -16.50 -0.52
C PHE A 164 2.75 -16.52 -0.14
N ILE A 165 2.46 -17.22 0.95
CA ILE A 165 1.15 -17.26 1.58
C ILE A 165 1.29 -16.92 3.06
N LYS A 166 0.38 -16.10 3.59
CA LYS A 166 0.24 -15.87 5.02
C LYS A 166 -1.14 -16.38 5.43
N ARG A 167 -1.16 -17.39 6.29
CA ARG A 167 -2.38 -18.10 6.70
C ARG A 167 -2.82 -17.58 8.06
N PHE A 168 -4.09 -17.24 8.19
CA PHE A 168 -4.69 -16.78 9.44
C PHE A 168 -5.58 -17.85 10.07
N TYR A 169 -6.36 -18.57 9.25
CA TYR A 169 -7.30 -19.60 9.75
C TYR A 169 -8.17 -19.11 10.92
N GLY A 170 -8.62 -17.84 10.88
CA GLY A 170 -9.40 -17.20 11.96
C GLY A 170 -8.56 -16.59 13.09
N HIS A 171 -7.25 -16.89 13.15
CA HIS A 171 -6.31 -16.30 14.10
C HIS A 171 -5.48 -15.22 13.41
N TYR A 172 -5.76 -13.96 13.74
CA TYR A 172 -5.04 -12.81 13.20
C TYR A 172 -3.93 -12.36 14.16
N PRO A 173 -2.80 -11.83 13.64
CA PRO A 173 -1.71 -11.38 14.48
C PRO A 173 -2.15 -10.24 15.41
N ILE A 174 -1.84 -10.37 16.70
CA ILE A 174 -2.06 -9.31 17.67
C ILE A 174 -1.07 -8.18 17.38
N ILE A 175 -1.60 -7.01 17.03
CA ILE A 175 -0.79 -5.82 16.75
C ILE A 175 -0.45 -5.14 18.07
N SER A 176 0.84 -4.88 18.31
CA SER A 176 1.28 -4.18 19.52
C SER A 176 0.73 -2.74 19.57
N PRO A 177 0.58 -2.14 20.76
CA PRO A 177 0.04 -0.78 20.89
C PRO A 177 0.82 0.27 20.07
N HIS A 178 2.15 0.13 20.01
CA HIS A 178 3.01 1.01 19.20
C HIS A 178 2.62 0.97 17.71
N TRP A 179 2.40 -0.21 17.14
CA TRP A 179 2.02 -0.33 15.73
C TRP A 179 0.57 0.07 15.48
N ARG A 180 -0.35 -0.17 16.43
CA ARG A 180 -1.73 0.32 16.32
C ARG A 180 -1.81 1.84 16.20
N SER A 181 -1.04 2.56 17.00
CA SER A 181 -0.97 4.03 16.92
C SER A 181 -0.54 4.52 15.53
N ARG A 182 0.37 3.79 14.87
CA ARG A 182 0.84 4.09 13.51
C ARG A 182 -0.17 3.75 12.43
N LEU A 183 -1.07 2.80 12.68
CA LEU A 183 -2.18 2.46 11.80
C LEU A 183 -3.37 3.41 11.96
N GLN A 184 -3.36 4.30 12.95
CA GLN A 184 -4.48 5.19 13.26
C GLN A 184 -5.79 4.40 13.48
N ILE A 185 -5.68 3.19 14.02
CA ILE A 185 -6.82 2.40 14.47
C ILE A 185 -7.09 2.85 15.90
N ASP A 186 -8.24 3.47 16.13
CA ASP A 186 -8.66 3.85 17.47
C ASP A 186 -8.76 2.61 18.37
N ASN A 187 -8.38 2.75 19.63
CA ASN A 187 -8.51 1.70 20.66
C ASN A 187 -9.99 1.50 21.04
N GLU A 188 -10.87 1.22 20.08
CA GLU A 188 -12.13 0.58 20.42
C GLU A 188 -11.84 -0.92 20.51
N ALA A 189 -11.58 -1.36 21.75
CA ALA A 189 -11.63 -2.77 22.09
C ALA A 189 -12.94 -3.36 21.56
N PRO A 190 -12.95 -4.58 20.98
CA PRO A 190 -14.20 -5.24 20.70
C PRO A 190 -14.95 -5.35 22.03
N ALA A 191 -16.13 -4.71 22.12
CA ALA A 191 -17.03 -4.88 23.23
C ALA A 191 -17.32 -6.37 23.35
N SER A 192 -16.76 -7.01 24.38
CA SER A 192 -17.11 -8.34 24.80
C SER A 192 -18.61 -8.36 25.09
N SER A 193 -19.37 -9.09 24.27
CA SER A 193 -20.76 -9.49 24.54
C SER A 193 -20.82 -11.01 24.52
#